data_AF-A0A357IAK5-F1
#
_entry.id   AF-A0A357IAK5-F1
#
_cell.length_a   1.000
_cell.length_b   1.000
_cell.length_c   1.000
_cell.angle_alpha   90.00
_cell.angle_beta   90.00
_cell.angle_gamma   90.00
#
_symmetry.space_group_name_H-M   'P 1'
#
loop_
_entity.id
_entity.type
_entity.pdbx_description
1 polymer ?
#
loop_
_entity_poly.entity_id
_entity_poly.type
_entity_poly.pdbx_seq_one_letter_code
_entity_poly.pdbx_strand_id
1 'polypeptide(L)'
;MGQLQLSTKLINQVCDVLEAADEQASDPGIASQYLSAIIGFLLGQQDMPLQQKEEILEELSAFAMHVVKDVESQRQQMAPPPPAPEDAFGVWKPGSS
;
A
#
# COMPACT_ATOMS: atom_id res chain seq x y z
N MET A 1 -2.51 0.67 -20.61
CA MET A 1 -2.89 -0.20 -19.49
C MET A 1 -3.73 0.64 -18.54
N GLY A 2 -4.99 0.25 -18.29
CA GLY A 2 -5.92 1.05 -17.48
C GLY A 2 -5.38 1.20 -16.08
N GLN A 3 -5.26 2.44 -15.60
CA GLN A 3 -4.81 2.74 -14.25
C GLN A 3 -5.81 2.11 -13.27
N LEU A 4 -5.37 1.08 -12.56
CA LEU A 4 -6.20 0.29 -11.66
C LEU A 4 -6.58 1.17 -10.47
N GLN A 5 -7.73 1.83 -10.55
CA GLN A 5 -8.26 2.67 -9.47
C GLN A 5 -8.88 1.73 -8.43
N LEU A 6 -8.05 1.26 -7.49
CA LEU A 6 -8.51 0.55 -6.31
C LEU A 6 -9.37 1.51 -5.47
N SER A 7 -10.68 1.42 -5.66
CA SER A 7 -11.60 2.16 -4.80
C SER A 7 -11.49 1.58 -3.39
N THR A 8 -11.36 2.44 -2.38
CA THR A 8 -11.34 2.05 -0.97
C THR A 8 -12.54 1.16 -0.60
N LYS A 9 -13.68 1.41 -1.26
CA LYS A 9 -14.89 0.58 -1.12
C LYS A 9 -14.66 -0.87 -1.52
N LEU A 10 -14.01 -1.13 -2.66
CA LEU A 10 -13.73 -2.49 -3.13
C LEU A 10 -12.75 -3.20 -2.18
N ILE A 11 -11.72 -2.50 -1.71
CA ILE A 11 -10.77 -3.05 -0.74
C ILE A 11 -11.51 -3.50 0.53
N ASN A 12 -12.32 -2.61 1.10
CA ASN A 12 -13.06 -2.92 2.34
C ASN A 12 -14.01 -4.11 2.13
N GLN A 13 -14.74 -4.15 1.02
CA GLN A 13 -15.65 -5.28 0.73
C GLN A 13 -14.90 -6.62 0.62
N VAL A 14 -13.69 -6.60 0.08
CA VAL A 14 -12.86 -7.82 -0.01
C VAL A 14 -12.35 -8.22 1.37
N CYS A 15 -11.89 -7.26 2.18
CA CYS A 15 -11.51 -7.53 3.57
C CYS A 15 -12.67 -8.11 4.38
N ASP A 16 -13.87 -7.53 4.27
CA ASP A 16 -15.07 -8.02 4.97
C ASP A 16 -15.39 -9.48 4.62
N VAL A 17 -15.23 -9.86 3.35
CA VAL A 17 -15.44 -11.25 2.90
C VAL A 17 -14.38 -12.19 3.47
N LEU A 18 -13.13 -11.75 3.54
CA LEU A 18 -12.04 -12.54 4.11
C LEU A 18 -12.23 -12.72 5.62
N GLU A 19 -12.58 -11.65 6.34
CA GLU A 19 -12.88 -11.69 7.78
C GLU A 19 -14.08 -12.59 8.09
N ALA A 20 -15.11 -12.58 7.24
CA ALA A 20 -16.26 -13.47 7.38
C ALA A 20 -15.91 -14.95 7.17
N ALA A 21 -14.86 -15.25 6.40
CA ALA A 21 -14.38 -16.61 6.16
C ALA A 21 -13.39 -17.09 7.25
N ASP A 22 -12.54 -16.18 7.74
CA ASP A 22 -11.54 -16.42 8.77
C ASP A 22 -11.35 -15.14 9.60
N GLU A 23 -11.66 -15.20 10.90
CA GLU A 23 -11.53 -14.06 11.82
C GLU A 23 -10.07 -13.56 11.90
N GLN A 24 -9.09 -14.44 11.66
CA GLN A 24 -7.68 -14.05 11.62
C GLN A 24 -7.35 -13.18 10.40
N ALA A 25 -8.18 -13.19 9.36
CA ALA A 25 -7.99 -12.34 8.18
C ALA A 25 -8.26 -10.84 8.45
N SER A 26 -8.66 -10.47 9.66
CA SER A 26 -8.65 -9.05 10.08
C SER A 26 -7.22 -8.49 10.21
N ASP A 27 -6.22 -9.37 10.38
CA ASP A 27 -4.82 -8.97 10.23
C ASP A 27 -4.49 -8.71 8.74
N PRO A 28 -3.98 -7.51 8.38
CA PRO A 28 -3.65 -7.19 6.99
C PRO A 28 -2.61 -8.12 6.36
N GLY A 29 -1.71 -8.69 7.16
CA GLY A 29 -0.72 -9.66 6.69
C GLY A 29 -1.36 -11.00 6.31
N ILE A 30 -2.32 -11.47 7.10
CA ILE A 30 -3.10 -12.68 6.81
C ILE A 30 -4.02 -12.46 5.61
N ALA A 31 -4.72 -11.32 5.54
CA ALA A 31 -5.53 -10.96 4.37
C ALA A 31 -4.70 -10.96 3.08
N SER A 32 -3.48 -10.40 3.12
CA SER A 32 -2.57 -10.36 1.97
C SER A 32 -2.12 -11.75 1.51
N GLN A 33 -1.98 -12.70 2.44
CA GLN A 33 -1.67 -14.10 2.12
C GLN A 33 -2.85 -14.77 1.42
N TYR A 34 -4.08 -14.57 1.91
CA TYR A 34 -5.29 -15.08 1.24
C TYR A 34 -5.42 -14.55 -0.18
N LEU A 35 -5.22 -13.25 -0.40
CA LEU A 35 -5.27 -12.66 -1.74
C LEU A 35 -4.21 -13.27 -2.67
N SER A 36 -2.99 -13.46 -2.17
CA SER A 36 -1.91 -14.13 -2.92
C SER A 36 -2.27 -15.57 -3.27
N ALA A 37 -2.87 -16.31 -2.34
CA ALA A 37 -3.32 -17.68 -2.55
C ALA A 37 -4.45 -17.77 -3.59
N ILE A 38 -5.40 -16.83 -3.55
CA ILE A 38 -6.48 -16.73 -4.54
C ILE A 38 -5.91 -16.49 -5.94
N ILE A 39 -4.94 -15.58 -6.09
CA ILE A 39 -4.25 -15.35 -7.36
C ILE A 39 -3.61 -16.64 -7.87
N GLY A 40 -2.84 -17.32 -7.03
CA GLY A 40 -2.20 -18.59 -7.37
C GLY A 40 -3.19 -19.68 -7.78
N PHE A 41 -4.32 -19.79 -7.07
CA PHE A 41 -5.38 -20.75 -7.37
C PHE A 41 -6.08 -20.46 -8.71
N LEU A 42 -6.43 -19.20 -8.99
CA LEU A 42 -7.05 -18.81 -10.26
C LEU A 42 -6.12 -19.08 -11.45
N LEU A 43 -4.82 -18.78 -11.28
CA LEU A 43 -3.81 -19.01 -12.30
C LEU A 43 -3.53 -20.52 -12.50
N GLY A 44 -3.52 -21.27 -11.41
CA GLY A 44 -3.35 -22.73 -11.40
C GLY A 44 -4.40 -23.44 -12.25
N GLN A 45 -5.65 -22.94 -12.24
CA GLN A 45 -6.76 -23.48 -13.03
C GLN A 45 -6.70 -23.15 -14.53
N GLN A 46 -5.86 -22.21 -14.97
CA GLN A 46 -5.76 -21.87 -16.39
C GLN A 46 -5.02 -22.97 -17.15
N ASP A 47 -5.50 -23.26 -18.36
CA ASP A 47 -4.83 -24.14 -19.31
C ASP A 47 -3.71 -23.39 -20.03
N MET A 48 -2.55 -23.33 -19.39
CA MET A 48 -1.33 -22.73 -19.94
C MET A 48 -0.08 -23.37 -19.35
N PRO A 49 1.08 -23.28 -20.04
CA PRO A 49 2.34 -23.82 -19.57
C PRO A 49 2.74 -23.23 -18.21
N LEU A 50 3.40 -24.02 -17.38
CA LEU A 50 3.84 -23.59 -16.04
C LEU A 50 4.73 -22.34 -16.11
N GLN A 51 5.65 -22.29 -17.08
CA GLN A 51 6.54 -21.13 -17.26
C GLN A 51 5.77 -19.83 -17.46
N GLN A 52 4.68 -19.87 -18.23
CA GLN A 52 3.85 -18.68 -18.45
C GLN A 52 3.11 -18.26 -17.18
N LYS A 53 2.73 -19.23 -16.31
CA LYS A 53 2.16 -18.93 -14.99
C LYS A 53 3.19 -18.25 -14.09
N GLU A 54 4.43 -18.73 -14.09
CA GLU A 54 5.53 -18.17 -13.31
C GLU A 54 5.85 -16.72 -13.75
N GLU A 55 5.95 -16.47 -15.05
CA GLU A 55 6.16 -15.12 -15.61
C GLU A 55 5.06 -14.15 -15.15
N ILE A 56 3.79 -14.56 -15.21
CA ILE A 56 2.66 -13.73 -14.73
C ILE A 56 2.77 -13.44 -13.24
N LEU A 57 3.15 -14.43 -12.42
CA LEU A 57 3.33 -14.22 -10.97
C LEU A 57 4.47 -13.24 -10.66
N GLU A 58 5.56 -13.28 -11.41
CA GLU A 58 6.66 -12.32 -11.28
C GLU A 58 6.21 -10.89 -11.63
N GLU A 59 5.48 -10.73 -12.74
CA GLU A 59 4.92 -9.44 -13.14
C GLU A 59 3.94 -8.89 -12.08
N LEU A 60 3.06 -9.75 -11.53
CA LEU A 60 2.13 -9.37 -10.48
C LEU A 60 2.85 -8.98 -9.18
N SER A 61 3.92 -9.67 -8.81
CA SER A 61 4.75 -9.34 -7.65
C SER A 61 5.43 -7.98 -7.84
N ALA A 62 6.00 -7.72 -9.01
CA ALA A 62 6.59 -6.43 -9.36
C ALA A 62 5.55 -5.30 -9.32
N PHE A 63 4.34 -5.55 -9.84
CA PHE A 63 3.24 -4.61 -9.79
C PHE A 63 2.79 -4.32 -8.35
N ALA A 64 2.60 -5.35 -7.52
CA ALA A 64 2.24 -5.18 -6.11
C ALA A 64 3.30 -4.34 -5.35
N MET A 65 4.58 -4.59 -5.61
CA MET A 65 5.68 -3.79 -5.06
C MET A 65 5.60 -2.32 -5.49
N HIS A 66 5.22 -2.03 -6.73
CA HIS A 66 5.02 -0.67 -7.19
C HIS A 66 3.86 0.02 -6.44
N VAL A 67 2.73 -0.66 -6.27
CA VAL A 67 1.58 -0.15 -5.51
C VAL A 67 1.96 0.16 -4.06
N VAL A 68 2.72 -0.71 -3.40
CA VAL A 68 3.22 -0.46 -2.03
C VAL A 68 4.04 0.83 -1.98
N LYS A 69 4.99 1.00 -2.91
CA LYS A 69 5.83 2.21 -2.99
C LYS A 69 4.99 3.47 -3.24
N ASP A 70 3.97 3.38 -4.08
CA ASP A 70 3.07 4.50 -4.35
C ASP A 70 2.25 4.91 -3.12
N VAL A 71 1.69 3.93 -2.40
CA VAL A 71 0.93 4.18 -1.16
C VAL A 71 1.82 4.81 -0.09
N GLU A 72 3.03 4.30 0.09
CA GLU A 72 4.00 4.86 1.04
C GLU A 72 4.42 6.29 0.66
N SER A 73 4.64 6.54 -0.64
CA SER A 73 4.98 7.88 -1.15
C SER A 73 3.86 8.89 -0.90
N GLN A 74 2.59 8.48 -1.09
CA GLN A 74 1.43 9.32 -0.79
C GLN A 74 1.30 9.62 0.70
N ARG A 75 1.57 8.64 1.58
CA ARG A 75 1.58 8.88 3.05
C ARG A 75 2.64 9.90 3.45
N GLN A 76 3.83 9.84 2.86
CA GLN A 76 4.91 10.79 3.18
C GLN A 76 4.59 12.21 2.73
N GLN A 77 3.90 12.39 1.60
CA GLN A 77 3.47 13.71 1.11
C GLN A 77 2.37 14.36 1.96
N MET A 78 1.61 13.56 2.71
CA MET A 78 0.57 14.05 3.63
C MET A 78 1.09 14.36 5.04
N ALA A 79 2.39 14.18 5.32
CA ALA A 79 2.95 14.53 6.62
C ALA A 79 2.92 16.06 6.82
N PRO A 80 2.46 16.56 7.99
CA PRO A 80 2.41 18.00 8.25
C PRO A 80 3.83 18.60 8.17
N PRO A 81 3.97 19.84 7.66
CA PRO A 81 5.27 20.50 7.64
C PRO A 81 5.82 20.60 9.08
N PRO A 82 7.14 20.47 9.28
CA PRO A 82 7.73 20.63 10.60
C PRO A 82 7.32 21.99 11.18
N PRO A 83 7.05 22.09 12.50
CA PRO A 83 6.70 23.35 13.12
C PRO A 83 7.80 24.37 12.80
N ALA A 84 7.38 25.56 12.39
CA ALA A 84 8.31 26.66 12.08
C ALA A 84 9.22 26.89 13.31
N PRO A 85 10.52 27.09 13.12
CA PRO A 85 11.42 27.39 14.24
C PRO A 85 10.93 28.66 14.94
N GLU A 86 10.46 28.50 16.18
CA GLU A 86 10.05 29.60 17.05
C GLU A 86 11.21 30.58 17.24
N ASP A 87 10.88 31.87 17.11
CA ASP A 87 11.74 33.04 17.26
C ASP A 87 12.81 32.90 18.36
N ALA A 88 14.05 32.67 17.96
CA ALA A 88 15.24 32.96 18.75
C ALA A 88 16.16 33.92 17.98
N PHE A 89 15.58 34.97 17.38
CA PHE A 89 16.36 36.16 17.04
C PHE A 89 16.59 36.96 18.32
N GLY A 90 17.73 36.71 18.97
CA GLY A 90 18.31 37.61 19.96
C GLY A 90 18.58 38.97 19.33
N VAL A 91 17.59 39.86 19.36
CA VAL A 91 17.77 41.28 19.03
C VAL A 91 18.52 41.92 20.20
N TRP A 92 19.84 41.99 20.10
CA TRP A 92 20.64 42.93 20.88
C TRP A 92 20.18 44.35 20.55
N LYS A 93 19.62 45.08 21.53
CA LYS A 93 19.40 46.53 21.45
C LYS A 93 20.54 47.23 22.20
N PRO A 94 21.48 47.93 21.56
CA PRO A 94 22.41 48.78 22.29
C PRO A 94 21.63 49.97 22.87
N GLY A 95 21.71 50.10 24.20
CA GLY A 95 21.07 51.18 24.96
C GLY A 95 21.58 52.55 24.53
N SER A 96 20.64 53.46 24.32
CA SER A 96 20.88 54.90 24.19
C SER A 96 21.11 55.47 25.59
N SER A 97 22.34 55.91 25.91
CA SER A 97 22.65 57.15 26.63
C SER A 97 24.16 57.31 26.84
#